data_AF-A0A7X7T7I0-F1
#
_entry.id   AF-A0A7X7T7I0-F1
#
_cell.length_a   1.000
_cell.length_b   1.000
_cell.length_c   1.000
_cell.angle_alpha   90.00
_cell.angle_beta   90.00
_cell.angle_gamma   90.00
#
_symmetry.space_group_name_H-M   'P 1'
#
loop_
_entity.id
_entity.type
_entity.pdbx_description
1 polymer ?
#
loop_
_entity_poly.entity_id
_entity_poly.type
_entity_poly.pdbx_seq_one_letter_code
_entity_poly.pdbx_strand_id
1 'polypeptide(L)'
;MNGVLVLWTGKRGSAAWEELVGEYRLRVGRHMPAEERRLRPVEGRSGDRSRVLAQEAMRVALHVEPADAVVALDERGIELGSEELARWLGERRLRVVAIVGSDLGLDPDLLRRANLRLALSRLTLPHQLARLILWEQLYRASDLLAGGSYHRGFAEAGKSRGRRPVVPPRPGP
;
A
#
# COMPACT_ATOMS: atom_id res chain seq x y z
N MET A 1 -1.01 -11.10 14.99
CA MET A 1 -1.59 -9.88 14.37
C MET A 1 -2.86 -10.27 13.63
N ASN A 2 -3.84 -9.36 13.55
CA ASN A 2 -5.02 -9.61 12.71
C ASN A 2 -4.63 -9.69 11.25
N GLY A 3 -5.39 -10.44 10.46
CA GLY A 3 -5.08 -10.65 9.05
C GLY A 3 -5.18 -9.38 8.20
N VAL A 4 -4.52 -9.41 7.06
CA VAL A 4 -4.66 -8.42 5.99
C VAL A 4 -5.31 -9.05 4.77
N LEU A 5 -6.30 -8.37 4.21
CA LEU A 5 -6.89 -8.66 2.91
C LEU A 5 -6.59 -7.51 1.96
N VAL A 6 -5.91 -7.79 0.85
CA VAL A 6 -5.72 -6.81 -0.23
C VAL A 6 -6.77 -7.05 -1.31
N LEU A 7 -7.64 -6.07 -1.51
CA LEU A 7 -8.57 -6.00 -2.63
C LEU A 7 -7.97 -5.12 -3.71
N TRP A 8 -7.94 -5.58 -4.95
CA TRP A 8 -7.41 -4.76 -6.03
C TRP A 8 -8.21 -4.90 -7.31
N THR A 9 -8.38 -3.79 -8.03
CA THR A 9 -9.08 -3.74 -9.31
C THR A 9 -8.10 -3.39 -10.42
N GLY A 10 -7.99 -4.24 -11.43
CA GLY A 10 -7.07 -3.98 -12.55
C GLY A 10 -6.81 -5.20 -13.42
N LYS A 11 -5.87 -5.08 -14.36
CA LYS A 11 -5.42 -6.20 -15.19
C LYS A 11 -4.30 -6.95 -14.47
N ARG A 12 -4.26 -8.27 -14.62
CA ARG A 12 -3.13 -9.08 -14.14
C ARG A 12 -1.85 -8.68 -14.87
N GLY A 13 -0.73 -8.74 -14.16
CA GLY A 13 0.59 -8.58 -14.76
C GLY A 13 1.00 -9.83 -15.54
N SER A 14 2.25 -9.83 -16.00
CA SER A 14 2.89 -11.06 -16.49
C SER A 14 3.02 -12.10 -15.36
N ALA A 15 3.29 -13.36 -15.71
CA ALA A 15 3.48 -14.41 -14.71
C ALA A 15 4.56 -14.06 -13.68
N ALA A 16 5.71 -13.55 -14.14
CA ALA A 16 6.80 -13.10 -13.27
C ALA A 16 6.38 -11.96 -12.32
N TRP A 17 5.49 -11.07 -12.78
CA TRP A 17 4.97 -9.99 -11.93
C TRP A 17 4.05 -10.53 -10.82
N GLU A 18 3.14 -11.44 -11.17
CA GLU A 18 2.23 -12.06 -10.21
C GLU A 18 2.99 -12.93 -9.20
N GLU A 19 4.07 -13.59 -9.63
CA GLU A 19 4.98 -14.35 -8.76
C GLU A 19 5.68 -13.44 -7.75
N LEU A 20 6.26 -12.32 -8.20
CA LEU A 20 6.93 -11.36 -7.32
C LEU A 20 5.98 -10.78 -6.26
N VAL A 21 4.74 -10.43 -6.65
CA VAL A 21 3.72 -10.01 -5.67
C VAL A 21 3.40 -11.16 -4.70
N GLY A 22 3.26 -12.37 -5.21
CA GLY A 22 3.02 -13.58 -4.44
C GLY A 22 4.11 -13.85 -3.40
N GLU A 23 5.38 -13.62 -3.71
CA GLU A 23 6.48 -13.76 -2.78
C GLU A 23 6.34 -12.86 -1.55
N TYR A 24 6.04 -11.57 -1.75
CA TYR A 24 5.85 -10.65 -0.63
C TYR A 24 4.64 -11.04 0.20
N ARG A 25 3.52 -11.40 -0.43
CA ARG A 25 2.34 -11.91 0.27
C ARG A 25 2.66 -13.14 1.14
N LEU A 26 3.43 -14.10 0.61
CA LEU A 26 3.87 -15.27 1.37
C LEU A 26 4.75 -14.88 2.57
N ARG A 27 5.60 -13.86 2.43
CA ARG A 27 6.42 -13.34 3.54
C ARG A 27 5.56 -12.67 4.61
N VAL A 28 4.55 -11.87 4.25
CA VAL A 28 3.55 -11.35 5.22
C VAL A 28 2.85 -12.51 5.94
N GLY A 29 2.51 -13.56 5.19
CA GLY A 29 1.90 -14.80 5.67
C GLY A 29 2.64 -15.49 6.82
N ARG A 30 3.94 -15.24 6.97
CA ARG A 30 4.76 -15.76 8.09
C ARG A 30 4.48 -15.06 9.41
N HIS A 31 3.91 -13.86 9.37
CA HIS A 31 3.64 -13.01 10.54
C HIS A 31 2.15 -12.86 10.85
N MET A 32 1.28 -12.91 9.82
CA MET A 32 -0.17 -12.80 9.96
C MET A 32 -0.91 -13.41 8.75
N PRO A 33 -2.20 -13.76 8.86
CA PRO A 33 -2.99 -14.16 7.70
C PRO A 33 -2.94 -13.08 6.62
N ALA A 34 -2.60 -13.47 5.39
CA ALA A 34 -2.37 -12.54 4.28
C ALA A 34 -3.08 -13.05 3.02
N GLU A 35 -4.16 -12.37 2.65
CA GLU A 35 -5.00 -12.74 1.52
C GLU A 35 -5.01 -11.64 0.46
N GLU A 36 -5.22 -12.06 -0.79
CA GLU A 36 -5.44 -11.13 -1.88
C GLU A 36 -6.60 -11.59 -2.75
N ARG A 37 -7.42 -10.63 -3.17
CA ARG A 37 -8.52 -10.87 -4.09
C ARG A 37 -8.58 -9.80 -5.16
N ARG A 38 -8.43 -10.24 -6.41
CA ARG A 38 -8.65 -9.40 -7.59
C ARG A 38 -10.14 -9.23 -7.82
N LEU A 39 -10.59 -7.99 -7.89
CA LEU A 39 -11.92 -7.63 -8.34
C LEU A 39 -11.87 -7.37 -9.85
N ARG A 40 -12.90 -7.83 -10.56
CA ARG A 40 -13.01 -7.54 -12.00
C ARG A 40 -13.24 -6.03 -12.15
N PRO A 41 -12.56 -5.33 -13.07
CA PRO A 41 -12.92 -3.97 -13.43
C PRO A 41 -14.35 -3.88 -13.95
N VAL A 42 -15.01 -2.74 -13.75
CA VAL A 42 -16.28 -2.44 -14.40
C VAL A 42 -15.97 -1.72 -15.72
N GLU A 43 -16.53 -2.21 -16.82
CA GLU A 43 -16.40 -1.54 -18.11
C GLU A 43 -17.42 -0.39 -18.19
N GLY A 44 -17.01 0.74 -18.77
CA GLY A 44 -17.88 1.91 -18.97
C GLY A 44 -17.45 2.73 -20.17
N ARG A 45 -18.39 3.48 -20.75
CA ARG A 45 -18.09 4.46 -21.80
C ARG A 45 -17.57 5.76 -21.18
N SER A 46 -16.89 6.59 -21.99
CA SER A 46 -16.52 7.95 -21.58
C SER A 46 -17.77 8.71 -21.10
N GLY A 47 -17.74 9.21 -19.86
CA GLY A 47 -18.89 9.85 -19.19
C GLY A 47 -19.50 9.07 -18.01
N ASP A 48 -19.22 7.77 -17.88
CA ASP A 48 -19.85 6.92 -16.85
C ASP A 48 -19.00 6.75 -15.57
N ARG A 49 -18.00 7.61 -15.34
CA ARG A 49 -17.00 7.45 -14.25
C ARG A 49 -17.64 7.20 -12.89
N SER A 50 -18.62 8.00 -12.50
CA SER A 50 -19.27 7.88 -11.19
C SER A 50 -19.99 6.54 -11.03
N ARG A 51 -20.66 6.06 -12.08
CA ARG A 51 -21.35 4.76 -12.05
C ARG A 51 -20.36 3.60 -12.01
N VAL A 52 -19.27 3.70 -12.78
CA VAL A 52 -18.20 2.68 -12.78
C VAL A 52 -17.61 2.56 -11.37
N LEU A 53 -17.22 3.67 -10.76
CA LEU A 53 -16.68 3.69 -9.39
C LEU A 53 -17.68 3.17 -8.35
N ALA A 54 -18.96 3.56 -8.45
CA ALA A 54 -20.00 3.06 -7.55
C ALA A 54 -20.17 1.54 -7.66
N GLN A 55 -20.16 0.98 -8.88
CA GLN A 55 -20.23 -0.47 -9.08
C GLN A 55 -18.97 -1.20 -8.60
N GLU A 56 -17.79 -0.62 -8.76
CA GLU A 56 -16.54 -1.15 -8.19
C GLU A 56 -16.58 -1.13 -6.66
N ALA A 57 -17.10 -0.06 -6.05
CA ALA A 57 -17.30 0.04 -4.61
C ALA A 57 -18.29 -1.01 -4.08
N MET A 58 -19.37 -1.30 -4.81
CA MET A 58 -20.26 -2.42 -4.47
C MET A 58 -19.53 -3.76 -4.48
N ARG A 59 -18.63 -4.01 -5.45
CA ARG A 59 -17.81 -5.24 -5.48
C ARG A 59 -16.84 -5.31 -4.31
N VAL A 60 -16.26 -4.18 -3.91
CA VAL A 60 -15.43 -4.08 -2.69
C VAL A 60 -16.27 -4.42 -1.46
N ALA A 61 -17.46 -3.83 -1.33
CA ALA A 61 -18.31 -3.98 -0.14
C ALA A 61 -18.67 -5.43 0.19
N LEU A 62 -18.72 -6.33 -0.80
CA LEU A 62 -18.93 -7.78 -0.61
C LEU A 62 -17.81 -8.47 0.20
N HIS A 63 -16.70 -7.78 0.45
CA HIS A 63 -15.51 -8.31 1.13
C HIS A 63 -15.13 -7.53 2.38
N VAL A 64 -15.89 -6.48 2.74
CA VAL A 64 -15.54 -5.61 3.85
C VAL A 64 -16.64 -5.60 4.89
N GLU A 65 -16.35 -6.21 6.03
CA GLU A 65 -17.23 -6.23 7.19
C GLU A 65 -17.27 -4.85 7.89
N PRO A 66 -18.34 -4.53 8.64
CA PRO A 66 -18.42 -3.27 9.38
C PRO A 66 -17.26 -3.04 10.36
N ALA A 67 -16.69 -4.12 10.91
CA ALA A 67 -15.59 -4.07 11.88
C ALA A 67 -14.19 -4.00 11.22
N ASP A 68 -14.07 -4.19 9.91
CA ASP A 68 -12.75 -4.16 9.27
C ASP A 68 -12.13 -2.75 9.32
N ALA A 69 -10.82 -2.70 9.56
CA ALA A 69 -10.04 -1.48 9.38
C ALA A 69 -9.70 -1.29 7.90
N VAL A 70 -10.34 -0.33 7.25
CA VAL A 70 -10.22 -0.07 5.81
C VAL A 70 -9.08 0.89 5.51
N VAL A 71 -8.16 0.47 4.64
CA VAL A 71 -7.10 1.30 4.06
C VAL A 71 -7.42 1.53 2.59
N ALA A 72 -7.67 2.78 2.20
CA ALA A 72 -7.86 3.15 0.80
C ALA A 72 -6.57 3.72 0.23
N LEU A 73 -6.07 3.14 -0.87
CA LEU A 73 -4.92 3.67 -1.58
C LEU A 73 -5.37 4.80 -2.50
N ASP A 74 -4.81 6.00 -2.28
CA ASP A 74 -5.18 7.25 -2.95
C ASP A 74 -3.93 8.15 -2.96
N GLU A 75 -3.54 8.68 -4.13
CA GLU A 75 -2.38 9.57 -4.25
C GLU A 75 -2.54 10.89 -3.46
N ARG A 76 -3.77 11.21 -3.05
CA ARG A 76 -4.12 12.37 -2.22
C ARG A 76 -4.18 12.04 -0.73
N GLY A 77 -3.87 10.80 -0.36
CA GLY A 77 -3.78 10.33 1.02
C GLY A 77 -2.55 10.85 1.76
N ILE A 78 -2.39 10.42 3.01
CA ILE A 78 -1.18 10.71 3.79
C ILE A 78 -0.06 9.76 3.37
N GLU A 79 1.17 10.27 3.32
CA GLU A 79 2.37 9.45 3.16
C GLU A 79 2.88 9.05 4.54
N LEU A 80 3.02 7.74 4.78
CA LEU A 80 3.58 7.21 6.02
C LEU A 80 4.97 6.67 5.78
N GLY A 81 5.89 6.93 6.73
CA GLY A 81 7.12 6.16 6.84
C GLY A 81 6.84 4.71 7.24
N SER A 82 7.77 3.80 6.95
CA SER A 82 7.57 2.37 7.24
C SER A 82 7.32 2.07 8.73
N GLU A 83 7.96 2.81 9.65
CA GLU A 83 7.73 2.67 11.09
C GLU A 83 6.34 3.18 11.52
N GLU A 84 5.82 4.22 10.86
CA GLU A 84 4.49 4.75 11.11
C GLU A 84 3.41 3.81 10.60
N LEU A 85 3.62 3.21 9.41
CA LEU A 85 2.75 2.16 8.89
C LEU A 85 2.76 0.92 9.81
N ALA A 86 3.93 0.51 10.30
CA ALA A 86 4.05 -0.57 11.27
C ALA A 86 3.28 -0.26 12.55
N ARG A 87 3.46 0.93 13.12
CA ARG A 87 2.70 1.37 14.30
C ARG A 87 1.19 1.36 14.04
N TRP A 88 0.76 1.93 12.92
CA TRP A 88 -0.64 1.99 12.54
C TRP A 88 -1.27 0.59 12.46
N LEU A 89 -0.57 -0.36 11.83
CA LEU A 89 -0.99 -1.77 11.73
C LEU A 89 -0.99 -2.48 13.10
N GLY A 90 0.07 -2.27 13.91
CA GLY A 90 0.23 -2.93 15.21
C GLY A 90 -0.86 -2.55 16.22
N GLU A 91 -1.41 -1.35 16.11
CA GLU A 91 -2.53 -0.89 16.93
C GLU A 91 -3.90 -1.48 16.51
N ARG A 92 -4.00 -2.13 15.34
CA ARG A 92 -5.27 -2.67 14.85
C ARG A 92 -5.58 -4.01 15.51
N ARG A 93 -6.69 -4.04 16.24
CA ARG A 93 -7.28 -5.25 16.85
C ARG A 93 -8.23 -6.02 15.92
N LEU A 94 -8.48 -5.51 14.72
CA LEU A 94 -9.41 -6.07 13.74
C LEU A 94 -8.67 -6.33 12.42
N ARG A 95 -9.28 -7.12 11.53
CA ARG A 95 -8.75 -7.40 10.19
C ARG A 95 -8.59 -6.10 9.41
N VAL A 96 -7.49 -5.98 8.68
CA VAL A 96 -7.20 -4.84 7.81
C VAL A 96 -7.59 -5.18 6.38
N VAL A 97 -8.35 -4.30 5.72
CA VAL A 97 -8.69 -4.44 4.31
C VAL A 97 -8.08 -3.28 3.54
N ALA A 98 -7.03 -3.55 2.76
CA ALA A 98 -6.36 -2.55 1.92
C ALA A 98 -6.88 -2.63 0.48
N ILE A 99 -7.21 -1.48 -0.11
CA ILE A 99 -7.93 -1.39 -1.37
C ILE A 99 -7.14 -0.59 -2.40
N VAL A 100 -6.75 -1.25 -3.49
CA VAL A 100 -6.11 -0.64 -4.66
C VAL A 100 -7.16 -0.48 -5.76
N GLY A 101 -7.48 0.77 -6.10
CA GLY A 101 -8.48 1.10 -7.12
C GLY A 101 -8.08 0.76 -8.55
N SER A 102 -9.03 0.95 -9.47
CA SER A 102 -8.78 0.92 -10.92
C SER A 102 -8.01 2.17 -11.36
N ASP A 103 -7.81 2.34 -12.66
CA ASP A 103 -7.28 3.57 -13.25
C ASP A 103 -8.19 4.80 -13.04
N LEU A 104 -9.45 4.58 -12.65
CA LEU A 104 -10.37 5.64 -12.22
C LEU A 104 -10.25 5.99 -10.73
N GLY A 105 -9.42 5.29 -9.97
CA GLY A 105 -9.27 5.49 -8.52
C GLY A 105 -10.33 4.74 -7.72
N LEU A 106 -10.82 5.37 -6.64
CA LEU A 106 -11.82 4.82 -5.74
C LEU A 106 -13.04 5.73 -5.64
N ASP A 107 -14.19 5.10 -5.34
CA ASP A 107 -15.43 5.82 -5.10
C ASP A 107 -15.32 6.75 -3.87
N PRO A 108 -15.88 7.98 -3.92
CA PRO A 108 -15.83 8.92 -2.81
C PRO A 108 -16.38 8.38 -1.48
N ASP A 109 -17.37 7.49 -1.50
CA ASP A 109 -17.99 6.95 -0.29
C ASP A 109 -17.07 5.92 0.37
N LEU A 110 -16.36 5.15 -0.45
CA LEU A 110 -15.33 4.23 0.02
C LEU A 110 -14.14 4.98 0.63
N LEU A 111 -13.75 6.10 0.02
CA LEU A 111 -12.72 6.99 0.55
C LEU A 111 -13.14 7.62 1.89
N ARG A 112 -14.43 7.94 2.08
CA ARG A 112 -14.97 8.43 3.36
C ARG A 112 -15.04 7.33 4.43
N ARG A 113 -15.30 6.08 4.04
CA ARG A 113 -15.30 4.92 4.95
C ARG A 113 -13.89 4.57 5.46
N ALA A 114 -12.85 4.86 4.68
CA ALA A 114 -11.49 4.45 4.99
C ALA A 114 -11.02 4.99 6.36
N ASN A 115 -10.50 4.10 7.20
CA ASN A 115 -9.82 4.46 8.44
C ASN A 115 -8.45 5.09 8.16
N LEU A 116 -7.85 4.77 7.02
CA LEU A 116 -6.62 5.36 6.52
C LEU A 116 -6.71 5.57 5.01
N ARG A 117 -6.49 6.80 4.55
CA ARG A 117 -6.25 7.11 3.14
C ARG A 117 -4.76 7.22 2.93
N LEU A 118 -4.15 6.20 2.35
CA LEU A 118 -2.70 6.04 2.25
C LEU A 118 -2.23 6.39 0.84
N ALA A 119 -1.28 7.31 0.74
CA ALA A 119 -0.51 7.56 -0.47
C ALA A 119 0.80 6.77 -0.41
N LEU A 120 1.06 5.94 -1.43
CA LEU A 120 2.36 5.25 -1.58
C LEU A 120 3.42 6.16 -2.21
N SER A 121 2.97 7.20 -2.92
CA SER A 121 3.80 8.21 -3.55
C SER A 121 2.91 9.38 -3.98
N ARG A 122 3.49 10.58 -4.08
CA ARG A 122 2.90 11.73 -4.80
C ARG A 122 2.80 11.50 -6.32
N LEU A 123 3.48 10.50 -6.87
CA LEU A 123 3.39 10.13 -8.28
C LEU A 123 2.17 9.26 -8.55
N THR A 124 1.62 9.36 -9.77
CA THR A 124 0.60 8.41 -10.24
C THR A 124 1.26 7.06 -10.52
N LEU A 125 1.02 6.10 -9.64
CA LEU A 125 1.50 4.74 -9.80
C LEU A 125 0.45 3.90 -10.54
N PRO A 126 0.84 3.14 -11.59
CA PRO A 126 -0.05 2.13 -12.15
C PRO A 126 -0.48 1.14 -11.07
N HIS A 127 -1.74 0.70 -11.10
CA HIS A 127 -2.31 -0.20 -10.08
C HIS A 127 -1.47 -1.46 -9.83
N GLN A 128 -0.79 -2.00 -10.85
CA GLN A 128 0.12 -3.15 -10.70
C GLN A 128 1.34 -2.82 -9.82
N LEU A 129 1.94 -1.65 -10.02
CA LEU A 129 3.08 -1.17 -9.23
C LEU A 129 2.65 -0.77 -7.82
N ALA A 130 1.52 -0.09 -7.69
CA ALA A 130 0.94 0.24 -6.38
C ALA A 130 0.67 -1.03 -5.55
N ARG A 131 0.11 -2.08 -6.16
CA ARG A 131 -0.11 -3.40 -5.54
C ARG A 131 1.20 -4.05 -5.07
N LEU A 132 2.24 -4.03 -5.90
CA LEU A 132 3.55 -4.58 -5.54
C LEU A 132 4.18 -3.84 -4.35
N ILE A 133 4.21 -2.50 -4.42
CA ILE A 133 4.76 -1.65 -3.36
C ILE A 133 3.97 -1.85 -2.06
N LEU A 134 2.65 -1.91 -2.12
CA LEU A 134 1.80 -2.17 -0.96
C LEU A 134 2.19 -3.49 -0.27
N TRP A 135 2.31 -4.59 -1.01
CA TRP A 135 2.69 -5.88 -0.42
C TRP A 135 4.09 -5.87 0.19
N GLU A 136 5.06 -5.21 -0.43
CA GLU A 136 6.39 -5.06 0.14
C GLU A 136 6.37 -4.22 1.43
N GLN A 137 5.61 -3.11 1.46
CA GLN A 137 5.49 -2.28 2.66
C GLN A 137 4.72 -2.98 3.78
N LEU A 138 3.70 -3.79 3.46
CA LEU A 138 3.03 -4.65 4.44
C LEU A 138 3.99 -5.69 5.01
N TYR A 139 4.83 -6.30 4.17
CA TYR A 139 5.89 -7.21 4.65
C TYR A 139 6.86 -6.49 5.58
N ARG A 140 7.41 -5.35 5.16
CA ARG A 140 8.32 -4.54 5.97
C ARG A 140 7.69 -4.17 7.32
N ALA A 141 6.47 -3.66 7.31
CA ALA A 141 5.75 -3.31 8.52
C ALA A 141 5.50 -4.53 9.43
N SER A 142 5.18 -5.68 8.85
CA SER A 142 4.98 -6.93 9.60
C SER A 142 6.27 -7.49 10.21
N ASP A 143 7.41 -7.38 9.50
CA ASP A 143 8.72 -7.79 10.01
C ASP A 143 9.15 -6.89 11.16
N LEU A 144 8.95 -5.57 11.04
CA LEU A 144 9.18 -4.60 12.11
C LEU A 144 8.37 -4.94 13.38
N LEU A 145 7.09 -5.26 13.23
CA LEU A 145 6.23 -5.65 14.35
C LEU A 145 6.61 -6.98 14.98
N ALA A 146 7.23 -7.88 14.22
CA ALA A 146 7.72 -9.16 14.71
C ALA A 146 9.11 -9.06 15.40
N GLY A 147 9.67 -7.86 15.56
CA GLY A 147 11.03 -7.66 16.08
C GLY A 147 12.12 -8.07 15.08
N GLY A 148 11.77 -8.15 13.80
CA GLY A 148 12.62 -8.57 12.69
C GLY A 148 13.74 -7.57 12.39
N SER A 149 14.75 -8.07 11.67
CA SER A 149 16.03 -7.40 11.44
C SER A 149 16.06 -6.51 10.19
N TYR A 150 14.92 -6.22 9.56
CA TYR A 150 14.90 -5.50 8.27
C TYR A 150 15.58 -4.11 8.32
N HIS A 151 15.76 -3.52 9.50
CA HIS A 151 16.60 -2.32 9.71
C HIS A 151 18.06 -2.48 9.27
N ARG A 152 18.61 -3.70 9.21
CA ARG A 152 20.04 -3.91 8.91
C ARG A 152 20.42 -3.71 7.43
N GLY A 153 19.47 -3.67 6.49
CA GLY A 153 19.78 -3.58 5.06
C GLY A 153 19.93 -2.17 4.46
N PHE A 154 19.33 -1.15 5.09
CA PHE A 154 19.35 0.23 4.56
C PHE A 154 19.99 1.25 5.50
N ALA A 155 20.05 0.97 6.81
CA ALA A 155 20.71 1.87 7.78
C ALA A 155 22.25 1.87 7.66
N GLU A 156 22.85 0.84 7.08
CA GLU A 156 24.31 0.79 6.85
C GLU A 156 24.76 1.53 5.57
N ALA A 157 23.86 1.75 4.60
CA ALA A 157 24.15 2.57 3.42
C ALA A 157 24.27 4.08 3.76
N GLY A 158 23.68 4.50 4.88
CA GLY A 158 23.81 5.87 5.43
C GLY A 158 25.01 6.08 6.35
N LYS A 159 25.73 5.01 6.73
CA LYS A 159 26.97 5.08 7.51
C LYS A 159 28.20 4.91 6.62
N SER A 160 28.20 5.50 5.42
CA SER A 160 29.44 5.68 4.67
C SER A 160 30.10 7.01 5.09
N ARG A 161 31.23 6.86 5.79
CA ARG A 161 32.38 7.77 5.95
C ARG A 161 32.08 9.28 5.87
N GLY A 162 32.29 9.96 7.00
CA GLY A 162 32.17 11.41 7.16
C GLY A 162 32.67 12.20 5.94
N ARG A 163 31.72 12.76 5.19
CA ARG A 163 31.99 13.88 4.29
C ARG A 163 32.20 15.11 5.17
N ARG A 164 33.42 15.63 5.17
CA ARG A 164 33.69 16.97 5.70
C ARG A 164 32.77 17.97 4.98
N PRO A 165 32.22 18.98 5.67
CA PRO A 165 31.47 20.03 5.01
C PRO A 165 32.38 20.73 3.99
N VAL A 166 31.90 20.83 2.75
CA VAL A 166 32.53 21.67 1.73
C VAL A 166 32.26 23.12 2.12
N VAL A 167 33.29 23.78 2.64
CA VAL A 167 33.25 25.22 2.92
C VAL A 167 33.33 25.94 1.57
N PRO A 168 32.36 26.79 1.19
CA PRO A 168 32.47 27.57 -0.03
C PRO A 168 33.65 28.53 0.07
N PRO A 169 34.39 28.79 -1.04
CA PRO A 169 35.50 29.73 -1.02
C PRO A 169 34.98 31.11 -0.60
N ARG A 170 35.70 31.74 0.33
CA ARG A 170 35.44 33.14 0.70
C ARG A 170 35.67 34.02 -0.53
N PRO A 171 34.82 35.02 -0.79
CA PRO A 171 35.15 36.04 -1.77
C PRO A 171 36.44 36.73 -1.33
N GLY A 172 37.42 36.80 -2.23
CA GLY A 172 38.69 37.48 -2.02
C GLY A 172 38.52 39.00 -1.90
N PRO A 173 39.57 39.72 -1.48
CA PRO A 173 39.54 41.17 -1.29
C PRO A 173 39.32 41.94 -2.60
#